data_AF-A0AAT9W0E2-F1
#
_entry.id   AF-A0AAT9W0E2-F1
#
_cell.length_a   1.000
_cell.length_b   1.000
_cell.length_c   1.000
_cell.angle_alpha   90.00
_cell.angle_beta   90.00
_cell.angle_gamma   90.00
#
_symmetry.space_group_name_H-M   'P 1'
#
loop_
_entity.id
_entity.type
_entity.pdbx_description
1 polymer ?
#
loop_
_entity_poly.entity_id
_entity_poly.type
_entity_poly.pdbx_seq_one_letter_code
_entity_poly.pdbx_strand_id
1 'polypeptide(L)'
;MKWHPAIPNKRSFFLLLSALIALAFGYVLHSAQATLKQTGETSQQFGFYDLLLQKNELYDSRMSTVGNMIVSTISNPAHPEFTLKSNFIQSRQQRGNTISPTRRFILTPRKIAA
;
A
#
# COMPACT_ATOMS: atom_id res chain seq x y z
N MET A 1 -53.68 29.18 7.13
CA MET A 1 -52.85 28.05 6.66
C MET A 1 -53.00 26.91 7.66
N LYS A 2 -53.46 25.74 7.21
CA LYS A 2 -53.75 24.60 8.08
C LYS A 2 -52.67 23.55 7.83
N TRP A 3 -51.82 23.28 8.81
CA TRP A 3 -50.79 22.25 8.71
C TRP A 3 -51.40 20.88 8.98
N HIS A 4 -51.34 19.97 8.01
CA HIS A 4 -51.64 18.56 8.23
C HIS A 4 -50.35 17.85 8.65
N PRO A 5 -50.26 17.29 9.88
CA PRO A 5 -49.11 16.48 10.25
C PRO A 5 -49.10 15.23 9.37
N ALA A 6 -47.97 15.00 8.69
CA ALA A 6 -47.78 13.80 7.89
C ALA A 6 -47.85 12.58 8.82
N ILE A 7 -48.91 11.79 8.67
CA ILE A 7 -49.12 10.58 9.47
C ILE A 7 -47.94 9.65 9.19
N PRO A 8 -47.15 9.25 10.22
CA PRO A 8 -45.92 8.52 10.00
C PRO A 8 -46.22 7.14 9.46
N ASN A 9 -45.93 6.94 8.18
CA ASN A 9 -46.17 5.69 7.49
C ASN A 9 -45.07 4.70 7.90
N LYS A 10 -45.34 3.84 8.90
CA LYS A 10 -44.35 2.90 9.49
C LYS A 10 -43.62 2.07 8.43
N ARG A 11 -44.27 1.77 7.30
CA ARG A 11 -43.68 1.07 6.15
C ARG A 11 -42.52 1.84 5.51
N SER A 12 -42.63 3.16 5.38
CA SER A 12 -41.54 4.00 4.84
C SER A 12 -40.31 3.97 5.75
N PHE A 13 -40.53 3.96 7.06
CA PHE A 13 -39.46 3.84 8.05
C PHE A 13 -38.73 2.49 7.95
N PHE A 14 -39.45 1.37 7.79
CA PHE A 14 -38.83 0.06 7.58
C PHE A 14 -38.03 -0.03 6.28
N LEU A 15 -38.51 0.59 5.20
CA LEU A 15 -37.79 0.65 3.93
C LEU A 15 -36.48 1.43 4.08
N LEU A 16 -36.53 2.62 4.69
CA LEU A 16 -35.35 3.44 4.98
C LEU A 16 -34.33 2.69 5.85
N LEU A 17 -34.80 2.00 6.88
CA LEU A 17 -33.95 1.22 7.78
C LEU A 17 -33.27 0.06 7.05
N SER A 18 -34.01 -0.66 6.19
CA SER A 18 -33.45 -1.76 5.40
C SER A 18 -32.39 -1.28 4.39
N ALA A 19 -32.62 -0.13 3.75
CA ALA A 19 -31.65 0.48 2.83
C ALA A 19 -30.37 0.90 3.56
N LEU A 20 -30.49 1.45 4.77
CA LEU A 20 -29.34 1.84 5.59
C LEU A 20 -28.50 0.62 6.02
N ILE A 21 -29.17 -0.48 6.41
CA ILE A 21 -28.51 -1.73 6.79
C ILE A 21 -27.81 -2.35 5.58
N ALA A 22 -28.45 -2.38 4.41
CA ALA A 22 -27.84 -2.89 3.18
C ALA A 22 -26.61 -2.08 2.76
N LEU A 23 -26.67 -0.75 2.89
CA LEU A 23 -25.54 0.14 2.64
C LEU A 23 -24.40 -0.15 3.62
N ALA A 24 -24.68 -0.22 4.91
CA ALA A 24 -23.68 -0.50 5.94
C ALA A 24 -23.03 -1.89 5.75
N PHE A 25 -23.81 -2.92 5.43
CA PHE A 25 -23.29 -4.25 5.11
C PHE A 25 -22.42 -4.25 3.86
N GLY A 26 -22.84 -3.53 2.81
CA GLY A 26 -22.06 -3.34 1.59
C GLY A 26 -20.70 -2.70 1.88
N TYR A 27 -20.66 -1.62 2.67
CA TYR A 27 -19.42 -0.95 3.07
C TYR A 27 -18.49 -1.84 3.91
N VAL A 28 -19.02 -2.60 4.87
CA VAL A 28 -18.22 -3.52 5.71
C VAL A 28 -17.63 -4.65 4.86
N LEU A 29 -18.39 -5.22 3.92
CA LEU A 29 -17.89 -6.27 3.03
C LEU A 29 -16.85 -5.75 2.03
N HIS A 30 -17.04 -4.54 1.48
CA HIS A 30 -16.09 -3.93 0.56
C HIS A 30 -14.77 -3.56 1.24
N SER A 31 -14.83 -3.01 2.46
CA SER A 31 -13.63 -2.66 3.24
C SER A 31 -12.85 -3.89 3.71
N ALA A 32 -13.53 -5.02 4.00
CA ALA A 32 -12.88 -6.29 4.32
C ALA A 32 -12.07 -6.88 3.13
N GLN A 33 -12.36 -6.44 1.91
CA GLN A 33 -11.66 -6.84 0.68
C GLN A 33 -10.51 -5.91 0.29
N ALA A 34 -10.22 -4.84 1.05
CA ALA A 34 -9.01 -4.04 0.91
C ALA A 34 -7.76 -4.80 1.41
N THR A 35 -7.65 -6.07 1.03
CA THR A 35 -6.37 -6.78 1.08
C THR A 35 -5.66 -6.32 -0.17
N LEU A 36 -4.67 -5.44 0.02
CA LEU A 36 -3.83 -4.84 -1.01
C LEU A 36 -3.37 -5.90 -2.04
N LYS A 37 -4.16 -6.15 -3.08
CA LYS A 37 -3.78 -6.95 -4.25
C LYS A 37 -2.91 -6.10 -5.17
N GLN A 38 -1.89 -5.45 -4.61
CA GLN A 38 -0.97 -4.64 -5.37
C GLN A 38 0.09 -5.56 -5.96
N THR A 39 -0.34 -6.46 -6.85
CA THR A 39 0.55 -7.09 -7.83
C THR A 39 0.91 -6.01 -8.84
N GLY A 40 1.81 -5.13 -8.42
CA GLY A 40 2.25 -3.98 -9.21
C GLY A 40 3.71 -3.75 -8.90
N GLU A 41 4.51 -3.58 -9.95
CA GLU A 41 5.85 -3.06 -9.83
C GLU A 41 5.73 -1.54 -9.75
N THR A 42 6.13 -0.95 -8.62
CA THR A 42 6.20 0.49 -8.47
C THR A 42 7.67 0.90 -8.56
N SER A 43 7.96 1.82 -9.48
CA SER A 43 9.28 2.41 -9.63
C SER A 43 9.19 3.89 -9.29
N GLN A 44 10.04 4.35 -8.39
CA GLN A 44 10.17 5.74 -7.99
C GLN A 44 11.64 6.11 -8.03
N GLN A 45 11.93 7.37 -8.36
CA GLN A 45 13.30 7.88 -8.31
C GLN A 45 13.36 8.98 -7.26
N PHE A 46 14.40 8.95 -6.45
CA PHE A 46 14.69 9.99 -5.47
C PHE A 46 16.18 10.32 -5.51
N GLY A 47 16.55 11.48 -5.00
CA GLY A 47 17.95 11.87 -4.94
C GLY A 47 18.20 12.95 -3.91
N PHE A 48 19.48 13.17 -3.63
CA PHE A 48 19.93 14.25 -2.76
C PHE A 48 21.14 14.93 -3.38
N TYR A 49 21.37 16.18 -2.98
CA TYR A 49 22.57 16.90 -3.37
C TYR A 49 23.66 16.69 -2.31
N ASP A 50 24.75 16.06 -2.69
CA ASP A 50 25.92 15.92 -1.83
C ASP A 50 26.72 17.23 -1.85
N LEU A 51 26.77 17.88 -0.69
CA LEU A 51 27.49 19.15 -0.50
C LEU A 51 29.01 18.98 -0.56
N LEU A 52 29.54 17.83 -0.11
CA LEU A 52 30.98 17.57 -0.08
C LEU A 52 31.51 17.32 -1.48
N LEU A 53 30.79 16.51 -2.25
CA LEU A 53 31.15 16.14 -3.62
C LEU A 53 30.55 17.07 -4.68
N GLN A 54 29.77 18.07 -4.26
CA GLN A 54 29.07 19.04 -5.13
C GLN A 54 28.34 18.38 -6.30
N LYS A 55 27.68 17.25 -6.03
CA LYS A 55 27.05 16.43 -7.05
C LYS A 55 25.67 15.96 -6.61
N ASN A 56 24.78 15.78 -7.58
CA ASN A 56 23.51 15.11 -7.36
C ASN A 56 23.71 13.60 -7.31
N GLU A 57 23.25 12.96 -6.24
CA GLU A 57 23.14 11.51 -6.16
C GLU A 57 21.68 11.10 -6.36
N LEU A 58 21.43 10.34 -7.44
CA LEU A 58 20.11 9.81 -7.80
C LEU A 58 20.05 8.33 -7.46
N TYR A 59 18.87 7.87 -7.08
CA TYR A 59 18.59 6.49 -6.73
C TYR A 59 17.24 6.06 -7.30
N ASP A 60 17.25 4.90 -7.95
CA ASP A 60 16.05 4.22 -8.40
C ASP A 60 15.57 3.28 -7.29
N SER A 61 14.33 3.46 -6.87
CA SER A 61 13.60 2.59 -5.94
C SER A 61 12.60 1.77 -6.72
N ARG A 62 12.74 0.45 -6.69
CA ARG A 62 11.77 -0.50 -7.25
C ARG A 62 11.19 -1.34 -6.15
N MET A 63 9.86 -1.44 -6.12
CA MET A 63 9.15 -2.26 -5.16
C MET A 63 8.20 -3.18 -5.93
N SER A 64 8.29 -4.47 -5.66
CA SER A 64 7.43 -5.48 -6.26
C SER A 64 6.84 -6.38 -5.18
N THR A 65 5.59 -6.76 -5.37
CA THR A 65 4.89 -7.68 -4.47
C THR A 65 4.86 -9.06 -5.12
N VAL A 66 5.47 -10.05 -4.45
CA VAL A 66 5.45 -11.46 -4.85
C VAL A 66 4.74 -12.25 -3.75
N GLY A 67 3.46 -12.58 -3.97
CA GLY A 67 2.65 -13.26 -2.96
C GLY A 67 2.39 -12.37 -1.73
N ASN A 68 2.86 -12.80 -0.55
CA ASN A 68 2.80 -12.03 0.69
C ASN A 68 4.10 -11.27 1.00
N MET A 69 5.07 -11.30 0.08
CA MET A 69 6.36 -10.67 0.25
C MET A 69 6.45 -9.42 -0.62
N ILE A 70 6.86 -8.32 0.00
CA ILE A 70 7.24 -7.09 -0.67
C ILE A 70 8.76 -7.11 -0.80
N VAL A 71 9.26 -7.05 -2.03
CA VAL A 71 10.68 -6.91 -2.32
C VAL A 71 10.93 -5.47 -2.75
N SER A 72 11.83 -4.77 -2.06
CA SER A 72 12.25 -3.42 -2.40
C SER A 72 13.74 -3.41 -2.73
N THR A 73 14.08 -2.77 -3.85
CA THR A 73 15.43 -2.65 -4.40
C THR A 73 15.74 -1.18 -4.62
N ILE A 74 16.83 -0.70 -4.02
CA ILE A 74 17.34 0.66 -4.24
C ILE A 74 18.71 0.54 -4.90
N SER A 75 18.90 1.24 -6.02
CA SER A 75 20.15 1.24 -6.78
C SER A 75 20.49 2.64 -7.28
N ASN A 76 21.77 2.97 -7.31
CA ASN A 76 22.24 4.18 -7.97
C ASN A 76 22.49 3.88 -9.47
N PRO A 77 21.89 4.61 -10.42
CA PRO A 77 22.12 4.39 -11.85
C PRO A 77 23.56 4.68 -12.28
N ALA A 78 24.28 5.57 -11.58
CA ALA A 78 25.70 5.85 -11.81
C ALA A 78 26.64 4.80 -11.18
N HIS A 79 26.15 4.08 -10.15
CA HIS A 79 26.90 3.07 -9.41
C HIS A 79 26.09 1.76 -9.28
N PRO A 80 25.83 1.06 -10.40
CA PRO A 80 24.97 -0.13 -10.41
C PRO A 80 25.57 -1.32 -9.64
N GLU A 81 26.85 -1.25 -9.28
CA GLU A 81 27.54 -2.22 -8.43
C GLU A 81 26.96 -2.24 -7.01
N PHE A 82 26.39 -1.13 -6.53
CA PHE A 82 25.77 -1.03 -5.21
C PHE A 82 24.25 -1.08 -5.32
N THR A 83 23.69 -2.20 -4.85
CA THR A 83 22.24 -2.39 -4.76
C THR A 83 21.86 -2.80 -3.34
N LEU A 84 20.91 -2.08 -2.76
CA LEU A 84 20.29 -2.41 -1.49
C LEU A 84 19.00 -3.19 -1.75
N LYS A 85 18.93 -4.43 -1.27
CA LYS A 85 17.72 -5.26 -1.35
C LYS A 85 17.13 -5.48 0.03
N SER A 86 15.82 -5.33 0.13
CA SER A 86 15.04 -5.53 1.35
C SER A 86 13.79 -6.34 1.05
N ASN A 87 13.46 -7.27 1.95
CA ASN A 87 12.30 -8.14 1.84
C ASN A 87 11.42 -7.95 3.07
N PHE A 88 10.14 -7.66 2.86
CA PHE A 88 9.15 -7.51 3.92
C PHE A 88 8.07 -8.58 3.75
N ILE A 89 7.71 -9.26 4.83
CA ILE A 89 6.60 -10.21 4.84
C ILE A 89 5.39 -9.48 5.39
N GLN A 90 4.30 -9.48 4.63
CA GLN A 90 3.00 -9.03 5.08
C GLN A 90 2.33 -10.20 5.82
N SER A 91 2.15 -10.04 7.13
CA SER A 91 1.37 -10.98 7.93
C SER A 91 -0.01 -10.38 8.22
N ARG A 92 -1.06 -11.19 8.04
CA ARG A 92 -2.42 -10.81 8.44
C ARG A 92 -2.55 -11.12 9.92
N GLN A 93 -2.48 -10.12 10.79
CA GLN A 93 -2.84 -10.28 12.19
C GLN A 93 -4.33 -10.01 12.37
N GLN A 94 -4.92 -10.61 13.41
CA GLN A 94 -6.35 -10.50 13.71
C GLN A 94 -6.83 -9.04 13.95
N ARG A 95 -5.90 -8.08 14.09
CA ARG A 95 -6.16 -6.66 14.35
C ARG A 95 -5.65 -5.70 13.26
N GLY A 96 -5.25 -6.22 12.09
CA GLY A 96 -4.74 -5.41 10.98
C GLY A 96 -3.64 -6.10 10.16
N ASN A 97 -3.24 -5.49 9.04
CA ASN A 97 -2.10 -5.94 8.26
C ASN A 97 -0.81 -5.41 8.91
N THR A 98 0.09 -6.30 9.31
CA THR A 98 1.40 -5.94 9.86
C THR A 98 2.46 -6.27 8.82
N ILE A 99 3.22 -5.27 8.40
CA ILE A 99 4.39 -5.43 7.53
C ILE A 99 5.61 -5.57 8.43
N SER A 100 6.33 -6.68 8.32
CA SER A 100 7.53 -6.93 9.12
C SER A 100 8.74 -7.17 8.24
N PRO A 101 9.92 -6.60 8.57
CA PRO A 101 11.13 -6.86 7.82
C PRO A 101 11.57 -8.31 8.00
N THR A 102 12.02 -8.94 6.93
CA THR A 102 12.54 -10.31 6.95
C THR A 102 13.99 -10.32 7.42
N ARG A 103 14.26 -9.81 8.63
CA ARG A 103 15.53 -9.82 9.41
C ARG A 103 16.88 -9.57 8.69
N ARG A 104 16.95 -9.27 7.39
CA ARG A 104 18.20 -9.23 6.63
C ARG A 104 18.12 -8.22 5.50
N PHE A 105 18.86 -7.13 5.64
CA PHE A 105 19.22 -6.26 4.53
C PHE A 105 20.47 -6.84 3.88
N ILE A 106 20.45 -6.98 2.56
CA ILE A 106 21.60 -7.53 1.82
C ILE A 106 22.10 -6.45 0.88
N LEU A 107 23.29 -5.93 1.19
CA LEU A 107 24.10 -5.19 0.23
C LEU A 107 24.78 -6.23 -0.66
N THR A 108 24.37 -6.32 -1.91
CA THR A 108 24.97 -7.26 -2.84
C THR A 108 25.82 -6.49 -3.85
N PRO A 109 27.15 -6.69 -3.90
CA PRO A 109 27.94 -6.20 -5.00
C PRO A 109 27.54 -6.95 -6.28
N ARG A 110 27.12 -6.23 -7.31
CA ARG A 110 26.80 -6.85 -8.61
C ARG A 110 28.11 -7.16 -9.34
N LYS A 111 28.39 -8.44 -9.62
CA LYS A 111 29.50 -8.82 -10.51
C LYS A 111 29.21 -8.28 -11.91
N ILE A 112 30.04 -7.35 -12.38
CA ILE A 112 30.04 -6.90 -13.77
C ILE A 112 30.86 -7.94 -14.54
N ALA A 113 30.24 -8.61 -15.51
CA ALA A 113 30.98 -9.43 -16.46
C ALA A 113 31.77 -8.47 -17.37
N ALA A 114 33.08 -8.67 -17.41
CA ALA A 114 34.01 -7.94 -18.28
C ALA A 114 33.85 -8.34 -19.74
#